data_AF-A0A920FGP0-F1
#
_entry.id   AF-A0A920FGP0-F1
#
_cell.length_a   1.000
_cell.length_b   1.000
_cell.length_c   1.000
_cell.angle_alpha   90.00
_cell.angle_beta   90.00
_cell.angle_gamma   90.00
#
_symmetry.space_group_name_H-M   'P 1'
#
loop_
_entity.id
_entity.type
_entity.pdbx_description
1 polymer ?
#
loop_
_entity_poly.entity_id
_entity_poly.type
_entity_poly.pdbx_seq_one_letter_code
_entity_poly.pdbx_strand_id
1 'polypeptide(L)'
;MNIKIISPGSVMYRKEGGIFPRLLRYAPLTLSTLASLVPDELKASIELNDEIAKKINYNDRPDIVAISAITGLLIEPMPLLITTEKRGMCSNRWCSCIPYAR
;
A
#
# COMPACT_ATOMS: atom_id res chain seq x y z
N MET A 1 -0.36 -10.02 16.30
CA MET A 1 -0.07 -10.04 14.85
C MET A 1 0.05 -8.61 14.36
N ASN A 2 1.08 -8.30 13.58
CA ASN A 2 1.37 -6.96 13.09
C ASN A 2 0.95 -6.84 11.62
N ILE A 3 -0.04 -6.00 11.36
CA ILE A 3 -0.57 -5.75 10.01
C ILE A 3 -0.19 -4.35 9.58
N LYS A 4 0.45 -4.24 8.43
CA LYS A 4 0.74 -2.96 7.80
C LYS A 4 -0.14 -2.77 6.58
N ILE A 5 -0.92 -1.70 6.54
CA ILE A 5 -1.80 -1.39 5.41
C ILE A 5 -1.27 -0.15 4.70
N ILE A 6 -0.99 -0.28 3.40
CA ILE A 6 -0.32 0.71 2.57
C ILE A 6 -1.27 1.21 1.48
N SER A 7 -1.44 2.53 1.39
CA SER A 7 -1.96 3.19 0.20
C SER A 7 -0.77 3.79 -0.56
N PRO A 8 -0.38 3.21 -1.71
CA PRO A 8 0.71 3.74 -2.50
C PRO A 8 0.30 5.04 -3.21
N GLY A 9 1.26 5.93 -3.38
CA GLY A 9 1.06 7.24 -3.96
C GLY A 9 1.25 7.22 -5.47
N SER A 10 0.27 7.76 -6.22
CA SER A 10 0.44 7.96 -7.66
C SER A 10 1.26 9.22 -7.96
N VAL A 11 1.93 9.24 -9.12
CA VAL A 11 2.71 10.38 -9.64
C VAL A 11 1.95 11.71 -9.65
N MET A 12 0.61 11.67 -9.73
CA MET A 12 -0.22 12.87 -9.77
C MET A 12 -0.27 13.62 -8.43
N TYR A 13 -0.20 12.89 -7.31
CA TYR A 13 -0.55 13.42 -6.00
C TYR A 13 0.60 13.40 -5.00
N ARG A 14 1.85 13.16 -5.43
CA ARG A 14 3.02 13.16 -4.54
C ARG A 14 3.27 14.54 -3.97
N LYS A 15 3.56 14.59 -2.66
CA LYS A 15 4.00 15.80 -1.95
C LYS A 15 5.28 16.41 -2.54
N GLU A 16 6.15 15.55 -3.06
CA GLU A 16 7.39 15.93 -3.76
C GLU A 16 7.26 15.55 -5.24
N GLY A 17 7.23 16.54 -6.14
CA GLY A 17 7.24 16.34 -7.60
C GLY A 17 5.90 16.00 -8.27
N GLY A 18 4.78 16.09 -7.56
CA GLY A 18 3.44 15.94 -8.16
C GLY A 18 3.00 17.17 -8.96
N ILE A 19 2.04 16.98 -9.86
CA ILE A 19 1.47 18.05 -10.72
C ILE A 19 0.80 19.14 -9.87
N PHE A 20 0.30 18.78 -8.68
CA PHE A 20 -0.34 19.70 -7.76
C PHE A 20 0.62 20.13 -6.64
N PRO A 21 0.83 21.44 -6.44
CA PRO A 21 1.73 21.97 -5.39
C PRO A 21 1.14 21.87 -3.98
N ARG A 22 -0.15 21.50 -3.84
CA ARG A 22 -0.80 21.26 -2.55
C ARG A 22 -1.44 19.88 -2.54
N LEU A 23 -1.33 19.21 -1.40
CA LEU A 23 -2.07 17.98 -1.10
C LEU A 23 -3.56 18.34 -1.03
N LEU A 24 -4.34 17.97 -2.05
CA LEU A 24 -5.80 18.11 -2.06
C LEU A 24 -6.51 16.85 -1.56
N ARG A 25 -5.77 15.88 -1.02
CA ARG A 25 -6.28 14.55 -0.68
C ARG A 25 -6.61 14.45 0.81
N TYR A 26 -7.77 13.86 1.10
CA TYR A 26 -8.16 13.41 2.43
C TYR A 26 -7.50 12.05 2.74
N ALA A 27 -7.45 11.69 4.03
CA ALA A 27 -6.97 10.38 4.45
C ALA A 27 -7.78 9.27 3.74
N PRO A 28 -7.16 8.25 3.14
CA PRO A 28 -7.89 7.24 2.37
C PRO A 28 -8.85 6.47 3.27
N LEU A 29 -10.17 6.65 3.06
CA LEU A 29 -11.20 5.96 3.83
C LEU A 29 -11.05 4.44 3.77
N THR A 30 -10.57 3.92 2.63
CA THR A 30 -10.27 2.51 2.42
C THR A 30 -9.33 1.93 3.47
N LEU A 31 -8.32 2.68 3.93
CA LEU A 31 -7.37 2.22 4.95
C LEU A 31 -8.07 2.03 6.30
N SER A 32 -8.85 3.02 6.73
CA SER A 32 -9.62 2.94 7.98
C SER A 32 -10.70 1.85 7.92
N THR A 33 -11.37 1.68 6.78
CA THR A 33 -12.38 0.64 6.61
C THR A 33 -11.76 -0.76 6.68
N LEU A 34 -10.62 -0.98 6.01
CA LEU A 34 -9.91 -2.26 6.11
C LEU A 34 -9.45 -2.55 7.53
N ALA A 35 -8.98 -1.54 8.27
CA ALA A 35 -8.61 -1.72 9.67
C ALA A 35 -9.82 -2.10 10.55
N SER A 36 -10.99 -1.50 10.32
CA SER A 36 -12.20 -1.82 11.09
C SER A 36 -12.78 -3.20 10.83
N LEU A 37 -12.41 -3.84 9.71
CA LEU A 37 -12.86 -5.18 9.36
C LEU A 37 -12.00 -6.28 10.00
N VAL A 38 -10.91 -5.93 10.67
CA VAL A 38 -10.06 -6.90 11.36
C VAL A 38 -10.76 -7.33 12.66
N PRO A 39 -11.05 -8.63 12.85
CA PRO A 39 -11.69 -9.13 14.08
C PRO A 39 -10.85 -8.87 15.33
N ASP A 40 -11.49 -8.43 16.42
CA ASP A 40 -10.83 -8.14 17.70
C ASP A 40 -10.15 -9.38 18.32
N GLU A 41 -10.68 -10.58 18.05
CA GLU A 41 -10.13 -11.85 18.51
C GLU A 41 -8.69 -12.12 18.03
N LEU A 42 -8.28 -11.52 16.91
CA LEU A 42 -6.92 -11.63 16.39
C LEU A 42 -5.90 -10.80 17.16
N LYS A 43 -6.35 -9.87 18.02
CA LYS A 43 -5.50 -8.93 18.77
C LYS A 43 -4.40 -8.33 17.87
N ALA A 44 -4.80 -7.90 16.68
CA ALA A 44 -3.89 -7.39 15.67
C ALA A 44 -3.49 -5.95 15.97
N SER A 45 -2.21 -5.63 15.81
CA SER A 45 -1.70 -4.26 15.80
C SER A 45 -1.66 -3.78 14.35
N ILE A 46 -2.40 -2.73 14.03
CA ILE A 46 -2.60 -2.26 12.66
C ILE A 46 -1.90 -0.91 12.47
N GLU A 47 -1.04 -0.83 11.45
CA GLU A 47 -0.36 0.40 11.06
C GLU A 47 -0.86 0.90 9.70
N LEU A 48 -1.43 2.10 9.66
CA LEU A 48 -1.93 2.72 8.44
C LEU A 48 -0.88 3.65 7.83
N ASN A 49 -0.51 3.36 6.58
CA ASN A 49 0.52 4.09 5.85
C ASN A 49 -0.02 4.63 4.53
N ASP A 50 -0.11 5.96 4.42
CA ASP A 50 -0.39 6.64 3.16
C ASP A 50 0.92 7.25 2.63
N GLU A 51 1.40 6.73 1.50
CA GLU A 51 2.65 7.16 0.87
C GLU A 51 2.63 8.62 0.42
N ILE A 52 1.44 9.16 0.14
CA ILE A 52 1.26 10.55 -0.25
C ILE A 52 1.47 11.49 0.95
N ALA A 53 0.96 11.08 2.12
CA ALA A 53 1.04 11.88 3.33
C ALA A 53 2.42 11.77 4.00
N LYS A 54 3.01 10.56 4.00
CA LYS A 54 4.27 10.27 4.68
C LYS A 54 5.07 9.21 3.92
N LYS A 55 6.39 9.41 3.86
CA LYS A 55 7.31 8.40 3.33
C LYS A 55 7.23 7.12 4.16
N ILE A 56 7.02 6.01 3.47
CA ILE A 56 6.87 4.70 4.10
C ILE A 56 8.26 4.15 4.44
N ASN A 57 8.42 3.67 5.67
CA ASN A 57 9.58 2.86 6.03
C ASN A 57 9.38 1.45 5.44
N TYR A 58 10.35 0.95 4.67
CA TYR A 58 10.29 -0.37 4.05
C TYR A 58 11.19 -1.41 4.73
N ASN A 59 11.89 -1.02 5.81
CA ASN A 59 12.81 -1.89 6.54
C ASN A 59 12.15 -2.61 7.72
N ASP A 60 10.90 -2.29 8.01
CA ASP A 60 10.11 -2.98 9.02
C ASP A 60 9.63 -4.36 8.54
N ARG A 61 9.34 -5.24 9.49
CA ARG A 61 8.97 -6.63 9.23
C ARG A 61 7.60 -6.96 9.85
N PRO A 62 6.49 -6.43 9.30
CA PRO A 62 5.15 -6.84 9.68
C PRO A 62 4.87 -8.29 9.25
N ASP A 63 3.92 -8.94 9.94
CA ASP A 63 3.48 -10.30 9.61
C ASP A 63 2.64 -10.31 8.31
N ILE A 64 1.84 -9.26 8.10
CA ILE A 64 1.00 -9.08 6.91
C ILE A 64 1.18 -7.66 6.36
N VAL A 65 1.36 -7.56 5.05
CA VAL A 65 1.30 -6.30 4.31
C VAL A 65 0.09 -6.31 3.38
N ALA A 66 -0.83 -5.39 3.61
CA ALA A 66 -1.96 -5.14 2.72
C ALA A 66 -1.68 -3.89 1.88
N ILE A 67 -1.88 -3.97 0.57
CA ILE A 67 -1.68 -2.85 -0.35
C ILE A 67 -3.02 -2.53 -1.02
N SER A 68 -3.47 -1.28 -0.88
CA SER A 68 -4.66 -0.79 -1.56
C SER A 68 -4.28 -0.27 -2.95
N ALA A 69 -4.54 -1.07 -3.99
CA ALA A 69 -4.31 -0.68 -5.38
C ALA A 69 -5.64 -0.47 -6.12
N ILE A 70 -5.71 0.58 -6.93
CA ILE A 70 -6.79 0.86 -7.89
C ILE A 70 -6.22 0.77 -9.31
N THR A 71 -7.06 0.54 -10.32
CA THR A 71 -6.62 0.25 -11.70
C THR A 71 -5.64 1.28 -12.27
N GLY A 72 -5.81 2.57 -11.99
CA GLY A 72 -4.91 3.64 -12.47
C GLY A 72 -3.55 3.70 -11.78
N LEU A 73 -3.32 2.87 -10.75
CA LEU A 73 -2.05 2.79 -10.09
C LEU A 73 -1.08 1.84 -10.81
N LEU A 74 -1.52 0.87 -11.62
CA LEU A 74 -0.77 -0.29 -12.13
C LEU A 74 0.69 -0.09 -12.63
N ILE A 75 1.12 1.12 -12.98
CA ILE A 75 2.50 1.41 -13.40
C ILE A 75 3.45 1.64 -12.20
N GLU A 76 2.99 2.21 -11.08
CA GLU A 76 3.87 2.78 -10.03
C GLU A 76 3.99 1.98 -8.70
N PRO A 77 2.94 1.33 -8.14
CA PRO A 77 3.07 0.42 -7.01
C PRO A 77 3.53 -0.97 -7.42
N MET A 78 3.62 -1.27 -8.71
CA MET A 78 4.12 -2.57 -9.19
C MET A 78 5.55 -2.86 -8.68
N PRO A 79 6.50 -1.89 -8.74
CA PRO A 79 7.78 -1.99 -8.04
C PRO A 79 7.67 -2.29 -6.54
N LEU A 80 6.75 -1.62 -5.82
CA LEU A 80 6.49 -1.87 -4.40
C LEU A 80 6.07 -3.33 -4.18
N LEU A 81 5.10 -3.81 -4.96
CA LEU A 81 4.58 -5.18 -4.92
C LEU A 81 5.70 -6.20 -5.16
N ILE A 82 6.52 -5.99 -6.19
CA ILE A 82 7.69 -6.82 -6.52
C ILE A 82 8.72 -6.80 -5.38
N THR A 83 8.96 -5.65 -4.74
CA THR A 83 9.90 -5.57 -3.62
C THR A 83 9.41 -6.33 -2.40
N THR A 84 8.11 -6.30 -2.12
CA THR A 84 7.49 -7.08 -1.03
C THR A 84 7.49 -8.58 -1.35
N GLU A 85 7.30 -8.95 -2.62
CA GLU A 85 7.38 -10.33 -3.09
C GLU A 85 8.82 -10.89 -2.98
N LYS A 86 9.83 -10.15 -3.46
CA LYS A 86 11.24 -10.54 -3.31
C LYS A 86 11.68 -10.69 -1.85
N ARG A 87 11.00 -10.03 -0.91
CA ARG A 87 11.22 -10.15 0.54
C ARG A 87 10.44 -11.30 1.18
N GLY A 88 9.68 -12.07 0.40
CA GLY A 88 8.88 -13.20 0.88
C GLY A 88 7.64 -12.80 1.69
N MET A 89 7.19 -11.54 1.57
CA MET A 89 6.11 -10.98 2.40
C MET A 89 4.72 -11.08 1.74
N CYS A 90 4.64 -11.55 0.49
CA CYS A 90 3.39 -11.61 -0.27
C CYS A 90 3.03 -13.06 -0.61
N SER A 91 1.95 -13.56 -0.01
CA SER A 91 1.35 -14.87 -0.29
C SER A 91 0.02 -14.61 -0.99
N ASN A 92 -0.04 -14.66 -2.32
CA ASN A 92 -1.20 -15.12 -3.11
C ASN A 92 -1.07 -14.92 -4.63
N ARG A 93 -1.70 -15.86 -5.35
CA ARG A 93 -1.73 -16.14 -6.80
C ARG A 93 -2.35 -15.05 -7.69
N TRP A 94 -2.71 -13.89 -7.15
CA TRP A 94 -3.27 -12.76 -7.91
C TRP A 94 -2.19 -11.83 -8.49
N CYS A 95 -0.93 -11.95 -8.05
CA CYS A 95 0.20 -11.23 -8.66
C CYS A 95 0.61 -11.81 -10.02
N SER A 96 0.30 -13.09 -10.30
CA SER A 96 0.81 -13.81 -11.47
C SER A 96 0.06 -13.55 -12.78
N CYS A 97 -0.98 -12.70 -12.79
CA CYS A 97 -1.93 -12.65 -13.92
C CYS A 97 -1.86 -11.40 -14.81
N ILE A 98 -0.85 -10.54 -14.70
CA ILE A 98 -0.67 -9.42 -15.64
C ILE A 98 0.65 -9.61 -16.37
N PRO A 99 0.66 -10.22 -17.57
CA PRO A 99 1.87 -10.27 -18.37
C PRO A 99 2.30 -8.83 -18.68
N TYR A 100 3.52 -8.51 -18.29
CA TYR A 100 4.23 -7.31 -18.70
C TYR A 100 4.45 -7.41 -20.22
N ALA A 101 3.50 -6.90 -21.00
CA ALA A 101 3.74 -6.60 -22.40
C ALA A 101 4.69 -5.40 -22.43
N ARG A 102 5.91 -5.63 -22.90
CA ARG A 102 6.90 -4.59 -23.20
C ARG A 102 6.35 -3.56 -24.17
#